data_AF-I8W1Y7-F1
#
_entry.id   AF-I8W1Y7-F1
#
_cell.length_a   1.000
_cell.length_b   1.000
_cell.length_c   1.000
_cell.angle_alpha   90.00
_cell.angle_beta   90.00
_cell.angle_gamma   90.00
#
_symmetry.space_group_name_H-M   'P 1'
#
loop_
_entity.id
_entity.type
_entity.pdbx_description
1 polymer ?
#
loop_
_entity_poly.entity_id
_entity_poly.type
_entity_poly.pdbx_seq_one_letter_code
_entity_poly.pdbx_strand_id
1 'polypeptide(L)'
;MKRKLVVQMMFLLLSLSFIIQSCNSNYEDIQLDTFDSEFSVKKWDVFLQEYVDNSKKKSGNNGLILKGYDYREEIDNIEKLERIKKEILSNEQSIPVYQESLISFDVKTIGEYKKDSAGQEGIIKMGVVLDSIIHSGMGIVDLVWEYKDLKFKSICIVAKENDEIIYDNLLTNVLESVELKQSDMTVERVKTRTEGVLNCRYNFYRWYESTNLLGMKTVAAWVNCVVYGEQNGNYKSISTYEMNTHKESALLFSAVAEIRSISFQEGLYGHLRFA
;
A
#
# COMPACT_ATOMS: atom_id res chain seq x y z
N MET A 1 -21.00 -54.64 19.95
CA MET A 1 -20.62 -53.25 20.34
C MET A 1 -19.62 -52.54 19.39
N LYS A 2 -19.08 -53.13 18.32
CA LYS A 2 -18.10 -52.45 17.44
C LYS A 2 -18.65 -51.80 16.16
N ARG A 3 -19.92 -52.03 15.79
CA ARG A 3 -20.49 -51.49 14.52
C ARG A 3 -21.29 -50.18 14.66
N LYS A 4 -21.73 -49.79 15.86
CA LYS A 4 -22.44 -48.52 16.07
C LYS A 4 -21.51 -47.31 16.25
N LEU A 5 -20.28 -47.51 16.72
CA LEU A 5 -19.30 -46.42 16.90
C LEU A 5 -18.73 -45.91 15.56
N VAL A 6 -18.58 -46.80 14.56
CA VAL A 6 -18.00 -46.45 13.26
C VAL A 6 -18.94 -45.58 12.43
N VAL A 7 -20.25 -45.78 12.54
CA VAL A 7 -21.25 -45.00 11.80
C VAL A 7 -21.43 -43.59 12.39
N GLN A 8 -21.29 -43.43 13.72
CA GLN A 8 -21.29 -42.10 14.35
C GLN A 8 -19.97 -41.32 14.13
N MET A 9 -18.82 -42.00 14.01
CA MET A 9 -17.56 -41.34 13.61
C MET A 9 -17.53 -40.96 12.12
N MET A 10 -18.17 -41.71 11.23
CA MET A 10 -18.28 -41.35 9.81
C MET A 10 -19.20 -40.14 9.58
N PHE A 11 -20.26 -39.96 10.37
CA PHE A 11 -21.14 -38.79 10.26
C PHE A 11 -20.55 -37.51 10.86
N LEU A 12 -19.58 -37.62 11.77
CA LEU A 12 -18.83 -36.46 12.28
C LEU A 12 -17.68 -36.01 11.35
N LEU A 13 -17.24 -36.87 10.42
CA LEU A 13 -16.21 -36.55 9.43
C LEU A 13 -16.77 -36.02 8.10
N LEU A 14 -18.09 -36.11 7.88
CA LEU A 14 -18.76 -35.64 6.66
C LEU A 14 -19.50 -34.29 6.84
N SER A 15 -19.53 -33.72 8.04
CA SER A 15 -20.05 -32.38 8.32
C SER A 15 -18.97 -31.30 8.48
N LEU A 16 -17.68 -31.65 8.36
CA LEU A 16 -16.56 -30.70 8.40
C LEU A 16 -16.06 -30.24 7.02
N SER A 17 -16.68 -30.70 5.93
CA SER A 17 -16.23 -30.43 4.55
C SER A 17 -17.10 -29.42 3.77
N PHE A 18 -17.91 -28.61 4.46
CA PHE A 18 -18.76 -27.58 3.83
C PHE A 18 -18.80 -26.24 4.58
N ILE A 19 -17.67 -25.78 5.13
CA ILE A 19 -17.43 -24.34 5.41
C ILE A 19 -15.93 -24.03 5.19
N ILE A 20 -15.42 -24.26 3.99
CA ILE A 20 -14.19 -23.58 3.49
C ILE A 20 -14.44 -23.22 2.03
N GLN A 21 -15.32 -22.26 1.80
CA GLN A 21 -15.36 -21.51 0.55
C GLN A 21 -15.81 -20.07 0.82
N SER A 22 -14.94 -19.35 1.50
CA SER A 22 -14.79 -17.89 1.40
C SER A 22 -13.41 -17.57 1.99
N CYS A 23 -12.62 -16.77 1.28
CA CYS A 23 -11.18 -16.52 1.50
C CYS A 23 -10.24 -17.57 0.90
N ASN A 24 -10.52 -17.99 -0.33
CA ASN A 24 -9.43 -18.30 -1.27
C ASN A 24 -9.11 -17.01 -2.03
N SER A 25 -8.59 -15.99 -1.32
CA SER A 25 -7.76 -15.00 -1.99
C SER A 25 -6.45 -15.73 -2.24
N ASN A 26 -6.19 -16.06 -3.50
CA ASN A 26 -4.90 -16.54 -3.95
C ASN A 26 -3.81 -15.75 -3.21
N TYR A 27 -3.04 -16.43 -2.36
CA TYR A 27 -1.67 -16.02 -2.12
C TYR A 27 -0.99 -16.21 -3.49
N GLU A 28 -1.17 -15.22 -4.36
CA GLU A 28 -0.25 -15.02 -5.46
C GLU A 28 1.11 -14.91 -4.81
N ASP A 29 2.04 -15.75 -5.26
CA ASP A 29 3.44 -15.67 -4.93
C ASP A 29 3.84 -14.19 -4.89
N ILE A 30 4.34 -13.73 -3.74
CA ILE A 30 4.91 -12.39 -3.62
C ILE A 30 6.10 -12.38 -4.59
N GLN A 31 5.85 -11.93 -5.82
CA GLN A 31 6.92 -11.61 -6.73
C GLN A 31 7.63 -10.40 -6.13
N LEU A 32 8.83 -10.67 -5.59
CA LEU A 32 9.79 -9.63 -5.21
C LEU A 32 10.27 -8.95 -6.49
N ASP A 33 9.45 -8.06 -7.04
CA ASP A 33 9.97 -7.03 -7.92
C ASP A 33 10.68 -6.02 -7.01
N THR A 34 12.00 -6.17 -6.94
CA THR A 34 12.88 -5.20 -6.30
C THR A 34 12.74 -3.91 -7.10
N PHE A 35 12.12 -2.91 -6.47
CA PHE A 35 11.83 -1.65 -7.11
C PHE A 35 13.11 -0.80 -7.14
N ASP A 36 13.80 -0.81 -8.27
CA ASP A 36 14.89 0.14 -8.55
C ASP A 36 14.29 1.54 -8.72
N SER A 37 14.08 2.24 -7.61
CA SER A 37 13.93 3.69 -7.66
C SER A 37 15.33 4.31 -7.65
N GLU A 38 15.70 5.05 -8.69
CA GLU A 38 16.78 6.03 -8.68
C GLU A 38 16.46 7.14 -7.66
N PHE A 39 16.55 6.82 -6.37
CA PHE A 39 16.62 7.80 -5.32
C PHE A 39 18.09 8.02 -4.99
N SER A 40 18.47 9.27 -4.77
CA SER A 40 19.74 9.59 -4.12
C SER A 40 19.71 8.94 -2.75
N VAL A 41 20.33 7.77 -2.62
CA VAL A 41 20.58 7.06 -1.37
C VAL A 41 21.36 7.99 -0.46
N LYS A 42 20.63 8.76 0.37
CA LYS A 42 21.24 9.54 1.42
C LYS A 42 21.58 8.58 2.54
N LYS A 43 22.78 8.72 3.10
CA LYS A 43 23.14 8.04 4.34
C LYS A 43 22.09 8.29 5.40
N TRP A 44 21.75 7.26 6.17
CA TRP A 44 20.65 7.27 7.12
C TRP A 44 20.80 8.40 8.14
N ASP A 45 22.02 8.70 8.59
CA ASP A 45 22.30 9.75 9.57
C ASP A 45 22.05 11.15 9.00
N VAL A 46 22.49 11.39 7.76
CA VAL A 46 22.21 12.63 7.03
C VAL A 46 20.71 12.80 6.83
N PHE A 47 20.02 11.74 6.40
CA PHE A 47 18.56 11.77 6.23
C PHE A 47 17.85 12.09 7.54
N LEU A 48 18.18 11.40 8.63
CA LEU A 48 17.55 11.60 9.94
C LEU A 48 17.82 13.00 10.48
N GLN A 49 19.05 13.52 10.33
CA GLN A 49 19.38 14.89 10.76
C GLN A 49 18.58 15.93 9.98
N GLU A 50 18.51 15.81 8.65
CA GLU A 50 17.67 16.69 7.83
C GLU A 50 16.19 16.59 8.22
N TYR A 51 15.71 15.39 8.53
CA TYR A 51 14.34 15.18 8.98
C TYR A 51 14.08 15.85 10.34
N VAL A 52 15.00 15.71 11.31
CA VAL A 52 14.92 16.40 12.61
C VAL A 52 14.85 17.91 12.41
N ASP A 53 15.76 18.47 11.61
CA ASP A 53 15.84 19.92 11.38
C ASP A 53 14.58 20.48 10.69
N ASN A 54 13.94 19.68 9.84
CA ASN A 54 12.75 20.06 9.07
C ASN A 54 11.46 19.42 9.58
N SER A 55 11.50 18.79 10.76
CA SER A 55 10.43 17.90 11.21
C SER A 55 9.07 18.59 11.24
N LYS A 56 8.99 19.84 11.73
CA LYS A 56 7.73 20.59 11.79
C LYS A 56 7.13 20.85 10.40
N LYS A 57 7.98 21.05 9.39
CA LYS A 57 7.55 21.27 8.01
C LYS A 57 7.06 19.95 7.39
N LYS A 58 7.79 18.85 7.62
CA LYS A 58 7.44 17.50 7.12
C LYS A 58 6.20 16.90 7.81
N SER A 59 5.99 17.25 9.08
CA SER A 59 4.85 16.82 9.88
C SER A 59 3.49 17.22 9.30
N GLY A 60 3.47 18.31 8.51
CA GLY A 60 2.25 18.87 7.95
C GLY A 60 1.17 19.09 9.01
N ASN A 61 -0.05 18.63 8.71
CA ASN A 61 -1.20 18.74 9.61
C ASN A 61 -1.29 17.59 10.63
N ASN A 62 -0.45 16.55 10.50
CA ASN A 62 -0.55 15.35 11.34
C ASN A 62 0.19 15.50 12.67
N GLY A 63 1.15 16.43 12.79
CA GLY A 63 1.78 16.76 14.08
C GLY A 63 2.77 15.71 14.61
N LEU A 64 3.14 14.71 13.82
CA LEU A 64 4.23 13.76 14.11
C LEU A 64 5.59 14.42 13.90
N ILE A 65 6.40 14.50 14.95
CA ILE A 65 7.67 15.23 14.97
C ILE A 65 8.80 14.29 15.39
N LEU A 66 9.87 14.20 14.59
CA LEU A 66 11.10 13.51 14.97
C LEU A 66 11.98 14.51 15.74
N LYS A 67 12.31 14.18 16.98
CA LYS A 67 13.10 15.04 17.88
C LYS A 67 14.59 14.76 17.86
N GLY A 68 14.98 13.54 17.50
CA GLY A 68 16.36 13.10 17.52
C GLY A 68 16.48 11.61 17.32
N TYR A 69 17.72 11.16 17.26
CA TYR A 69 18.07 9.77 17.08
C TYR A 69 19.40 9.46 17.78
N ASP A 70 19.63 8.20 18.12
CA ASP A 70 20.89 7.73 18.69
C ASP A 70 21.22 6.34 18.17
N TYR A 71 22.48 6.11 17.77
CA TYR A 71 22.90 4.79 17.33
C TYR A 71 23.05 3.89 18.56
N ARG A 72 22.33 2.77 18.57
CA ARG A 72 22.29 1.86 19.72
C ARG A 72 23.39 0.81 19.63
N GLU A 73 23.29 -0.09 18.65
CA GLU A 73 24.20 -1.23 18.48
C GLU A 73 24.02 -1.91 17.11
N GLU A 74 24.87 -2.89 16.80
CA GLU A 74 24.75 -3.74 15.60
C GLU A 74 24.07 -5.09 15.95
N ILE A 75 23.30 -5.63 14.99
CA ILE A 75 22.76 -6.99 15.02
C ILE A 75 23.85 -8.00 14.70
N ASP A 76 24.72 -8.30 15.67
CA ASP A 76 25.89 -9.16 15.51
C ASP A 76 25.61 -10.67 15.59
N ASN A 77 24.40 -11.07 16.00
CA ASN A 77 24.03 -12.48 16.13
C ASN A 77 22.51 -12.73 16.03
N ILE A 78 22.14 -14.01 15.89
CA ILE A 78 20.74 -14.46 15.72
C ILE A 78 19.89 -14.20 16.96
N GLU A 79 20.41 -14.39 18.18
CA GLU A 79 19.64 -14.13 19.41
C GLU A 79 19.26 -12.64 19.50
N LYS A 80 20.19 -11.77 19.13
CA LYS A 80 19.95 -10.32 19.05
C LYS A 80 18.94 -9.99 17.94
N LEU A 81 19.05 -10.61 16.78
CA LEU A 81 18.07 -10.44 15.69
C LEU A 81 16.65 -10.76 16.16
N GLU A 82 16.46 -11.92 16.79
CA GLU A 82 15.17 -12.37 17.31
C GLU A 82 14.65 -11.47 18.43
N ARG A 83 15.53 -10.98 19.30
CA ARG A 83 15.17 -9.99 20.33
C ARG A 83 14.66 -8.71 19.69
N ILE A 84 15.37 -8.17 18.70
CA ILE A 84 15.03 -6.87 18.10
C ILE A 84 13.75 -6.95 17.27
N LYS A 85 13.51 -8.05 16.54
CA LYS A 85 12.22 -8.27 15.88
C LYS A 85 11.07 -8.28 16.89
N LYS A 86 11.24 -8.93 18.04
CA LYS A 86 10.24 -8.90 19.14
C LYS A 86 10.09 -7.52 19.76
N GLU A 87 11.16 -6.76 19.90
CA GLU A 87 11.12 -5.36 20.38
C GLU A 87 10.34 -4.47 19.41
N ILE A 88 10.56 -4.58 18.09
CA ILE A 88 9.84 -3.82 17.04
C ILE A 88 8.34 -4.15 17.01
N LEU A 89 7.98 -5.39 17.33
CA LEU A 89 6.60 -5.88 17.37
C LEU A 89 5.99 -5.86 18.79
N SER A 90 6.68 -5.26 19.76
CA SER A 90 6.20 -5.25 21.15
C SER A 90 4.94 -4.37 21.28
N ASN A 91 4.13 -4.64 22.30
CA ASN A 91 2.86 -3.93 22.49
C ASN A 91 3.02 -2.43 22.71
N GLU A 92 4.20 -2.01 23.12
CA GLU A 92 4.60 -0.67 23.51
C GLU A 92 5.09 0.14 22.31
N GLN A 93 5.45 -0.52 21.21
CA GLN A 93 5.83 0.16 19.98
C GLN A 93 4.66 0.87 19.35
N SER A 94 4.96 2.03 18.78
CA SER A 94 3.97 2.89 18.14
C SER A 94 3.95 2.69 16.63
N ILE A 95 2.75 2.65 16.05
CA ILE A 95 2.49 2.49 14.61
C ILE A 95 1.43 3.51 14.15
N PRO A 96 1.42 3.89 12.85
CA PRO A 96 0.34 4.70 12.32
C PRO A 96 -0.89 3.84 12.06
N VAL A 97 -2.05 4.32 12.50
CA VAL A 97 -3.35 3.69 12.24
C VAL A 97 -4.21 4.68 11.48
N TYR A 98 -4.40 4.42 10.19
CA TYR A 98 -5.18 5.26 9.31
C TYR A 98 -6.67 5.21 9.64
N GLN A 99 -7.31 6.36 9.54
CA GLN A 99 -8.77 6.47 9.59
C GLN A 99 -9.35 6.17 8.20
N GLU A 100 -10.64 6.45 7.97
CA GLU A 100 -11.30 6.23 6.67
C GLU A 100 -10.64 6.98 5.48
N SER A 101 -9.73 7.93 5.76
CA SER A 101 -8.95 8.64 4.74
C SER A 101 -7.46 8.25 4.77
N LEU A 102 -6.84 8.17 3.60
CA LEU A 102 -5.41 7.84 3.43
C LEU A 102 -4.45 8.97 3.88
N ILE A 103 -4.98 10.13 4.27
CA ILE A 103 -4.21 11.30 4.69
C ILE A 103 -4.25 11.57 6.20
N SER A 104 -5.15 10.90 6.92
CA SER A 104 -5.35 11.08 8.37
C SER A 104 -5.06 9.76 9.08
N PHE A 105 -4.14 9.81 10.03
CA PHE A 105 -3.81 8.69 10.90
C PHE A 105 -3.76 9.13 12.35
N ASP A 106 -3.86 8.16 13.25
CA ASP A 106 -3.49 8.32 14.64
C ASP A 106 -2.31 7.41 14.98
N VAL A 107 -1.42 7.86 15.86
CA VAL A 107 -0.35 7.02 16.36
C VAL A 107 -0.89 6.23 17.54
N LYS A 108 -0.86 4.90 17.43
CA LYS A 108 -1.31 3.99 18.49
C LYS A 108 -0.21 3.00 18.81
N THR A 109 -0.27 2.47 20.02
CA THR A 109 0.58 1.34 20.39
C THR A 109 0.11 0.07 19.68
N ILE A 110 1.02 -0.86 19.38
CA ILE A 110 0.66 -2.17 18.80
C ILE A 110 -0.33 -2.92 19.71
N GLY A 111 -0.20 -2.78 21.03
CA GLY A 111 -1.13 -3.36 22.01
C GLY A 111 -2.55 -2.82 21.89
N GLU A 112 -2.72 -1.56 21.50
CA GLU A 112 -4.04 -0.97 21.21
C GLU A 112 -4.59 -1.40 19.86
N TYR A 113 -3.72 -1.48 18.85
CA TYR A 113 -4.11 -1.85 17.49
C TYR A 113 -4.57 -3.30 17.38
N LYS A 114 -3.88 -4.24 18.04
CA LYS A 114 -4.19 -5.68 17.96
C LYS A 114 -5.40 -6.14 18.78
N LYS A 115 -6.24 -5.22 19.26
CA LYS A 115 -7.43 -5.53 20.06
C LYS A 115 -8.52 -6.23 19.26
N ASP A 116 -8.56 -6.02 17.95
CA ASP A 116 -9.46 -6.72 17.02
C ASP A 116 -8.70 -7.68 16.09
N SER A 117 -9.46 -8.49 15.34
CA SER A 117 -8.90 -9.51 14.45
C SER A 117 -8.10 -8.92 13.30
N ALA A 118 -8.50 -7.76 12.77
CA ALA A 118 -7.81 -7.10 11.66
C ALA A 118 -6.43 -6.59 12.11
N GLY A 119 -6.35 -6.00 13.30
CA GLY A 119 -5.09 -5.56 13.89
C GLY A 119 -4.16 -6.73 14.20
N GLN A 120 -4.68 -7.86 14.71
CA GLN A 120 -3.87 -9.06 14.92
C GLN A 120 -3.28 -9.59 13.62
N GLU A 121 -4.09 -9.70 12.56
CA GLU A 121 -3.64 -10.14 11.26
C GLU A 121 -2.58 -9.20 10.66
N GLY A 122 -2.78 -7.88 10.80
CA GLY A 122 -1.82 -6.86 10.36
C GLY A 122 -0.44 -7.02 11.01
N ILE A 123 -0.39 -7.23 12.33
CA ILE A 123 0.87 -7.43 13.06
C ILE A 123 1.54 -8.75 12.68
N ILE A 124 0.78 -9.82 12.44
CA ILE A 124 1.34 -11.10 11.97
C ILE A 124 2.00 -10.92 10.60
N LYS A 125 1.30 -10.27 9.65
CA LYS A 125 1.86 -9.97 8.32
C LYS A 125 3.12 -9.11 8.42
N MET A 126 3.11 -8.11 9.31
CA MET A 126 4.28 -7.28 9.57
C MET A 126 5.46 -8.14 10.06
N GLY A 127 5.24 -9.08 10.96
CA GLY A 127 6.27 -10.02 11.41
C GLY A 127 6.88 -10.84 10.28
N VAL A 128 6.05 -11.39 9.38
CA VAL A 128 6.53 -12.16 8.22
C VAL A 128 7.39 -11.29 7.28
N VAL A 129 7.04 -10.02 7.09
CA VAL A 129 7.86 -9.09 6.29
C VAL A 129 9.16 -8.74 7.01
N LEU A 130 9.13 -8.49 8.32
CA LEU A 130 10.34 -8.22 9.10
C LEU A 130 11.33 -9.40 9.05
N ASP A 131 10.82 -10.62 8.94
CA ASP A 131 11.64 -11.82 8.77
C ASP A 131 12.42 -11.85 7.45
N SER A 132 11.92 -11.20 6.40
CA SER A 132 12.59 -11.16 5.09
C SER A 132 13.49 -9.95 4.86
N ILE A 133 13.38 -8.90 5.68
CA ILE A 133 14.14 -7.65 5.47
C ILE A 133 15.18 -7.36 6.56
N ILE A 134 15.01 -7.88 7.78
CA ILE A 134 15.96 -7.63 8.88
C ILE A 134 16.92 -8.82 9.03
N HIS A 135 18.21 -8.53 8.98
CA HIS A 135 19.28 -9.52 9.01
C HIS A 135 20.40 -9.13 9.98
N SER A 136 21.24 -10.12 10.35
CA SER A 136 22.50 -9.83 11.06
C SER A 136 23.41 -8.94 10.21
N GLY A 137 24.20 -8.09 10.86
CA GLY A 137 25.06 -7.08 10.24
C GLY A 137 24.39 -5.70 10.06
N MET A 138 23.09 -5.58 10.35
CA MET A 138 22.36 -4.31 10.32
C MET A 138 22.54 -3.51 11.62
N GLY A 139 22.51 -2.18 11.51
CA GLY A 139 22.56 -1.26 12.63
C GLY A 139 21.18 -0.99 13.22
N ILE A 140 21.17 -0.64 14.51
CA ILE A 140 19.97 -0.28 15.26
C ILE A 140 20.11 1.16 15.72
N VAL A 141 19.11 1.97 15.41
CA VAL A 141 19.02 3.39 15.78
C VAL A 141 17.74 3.62 16.54
N ASP A 142 17.84 4.22 17.72
CA ASP A 142 16.67 4.66 18.49
C ASP A 142 16.20 6.01 17.97
N LEU A 143 14.93 6.10 17.55
CA LEU A 143 14.30 7.36 17.15
C LEU A 143 13.45 7.90 18.30
N VAL A 144 13.49 9.21 18.51
CA VAL A 144 12.67 9.91 19.51
C VAL A 144 11.63 10.74 18.81
N TRP A 145 10.36 10.45 19.10
CA TRP A 145 9.21 11.10 18.48
C TRP A 145 8.42 11.94 19.48
N GLU A 146 7.70 12.92 18.95
CA GLU A 146 6.67 13.68 19.63
C GLU A 146 5.42 13.71 18.75
N TYR A 147 4.26 13.38 19.32
CA TYR A 147 2.97 13.42 18.64
C TYR A 147 1.88 13.74 19.66
N LYS A 148 1.09 14.79 19.42
CA LYS A 148 0.03 15.27 20.35
C LYS A 148 0.50 15.34 21.81
N ASP A 149 1.64 15.98 22.03
CA ASP A 149 2.32 16.14 23.33
C ASP A 149 2.85 14.84 23.99
N LEU A 150 2.70 13.68 23.34
CA LEU A 150 3.28 12.42 23.79
C LEU A 150 4.66 12.22 23.18
N LYS A 151 5.63 11.87 24.04
CA LYS A 151 6.98 11.50 23.62
C LYS A 151 7.16 9.99 23.73
N PHE A 152 7.70 9.39 22.69
CA PHE A 152 7.91 7.96 22.63
C PHE A 152 9.13 7.64 21.75
N LYS A 153 9.52 6.37 21.74
CA LYS A 153 10.63 5.87 20.92
C LYS A 153 10.14 4.83 19.93
N SER A 154 10.83 4.74 18.81
CA SER A 154 10.73 3.61 17.88
C SER A 154 12.14 3.11 17.54
N ILE A 155 12.21 1.90 16.99
CA ILE A 155 13.45 1.26 16.58
C ILE A 155 13.55 1.34 15.06
N CYS A 156 14.61 2.00 14.60
CA CYS A 156 14.99 2.10 13.20
C CYS A 156 16.13 1.12 12.89
N ILE A 157 15.97 0.36 11.81
CA ILE A 157 16.97 -0.56 11.28
C ILE A 157 17.65 0.08 10.09
N VAL A 158 18.97 0.06 10.08
CA VAL A 158 19.79 0.63 9.00
C VAL A 158 20.73 -0.42 8.42
N ALA A 159 20.89 -0.43 7.09
CA ALA A 159 21.84 -1.31 6.42
C ALA A 159 23.24 -0.70 6.47
N LYS A 160 24.22 -1.49 6.86
CA LYS A 160 25.62 -1.07 6.95
C LYS A 160 26.31 -0.98 5.59
N GLU A 161 25.89 -1.80 4.63
CA GLU A 161 26.53 -1.88 3.31
C GLU A 161 26.26 -0.63 2.46
N ASN A 162 25.02 -0.12 2.53
CA ASN A 162 24.57 1.01 1.71
C ASN A 162 24.24 2.26 2.55
N ASP A 163 24.45 2.21 3.88
CA ASP A 163 24.09 3.28 4.82
C ASP A 163 22.60 3.72 4.72
N GLU A 164 21.69 2.80 4.40
CA GLU A 164 20.26 3.11 4.17
C GLU A 164 19.37 2.80 5.36
N ILE A 165 18.23 3.49 5.48
CA ILE A 165 17.15 3.08 6.39
C ILE A 165 16.40 1.92 5.75
N ILE A 166 16.32 0.80 6.47
CA ILE A 166 15.61 -0.41 6.04
C ILE A 166 14.19 -0.44 6.60
N TYR A 167 14.04 -0.13 7.89
CA TYR A 167 12.74 -0.22 8.54
C TYR A 167 12.61 0.66 9.77
N ASP A 168 11.46 1.30 9.94
CA ASP A 168 11.00 1.87 11.21
C ASP A 168 9.46 1.94 11.16
N ASN A 169 8.81 1.58 12.26
CA ASN A 169 7.34 1.49 12.33
C ASN A 169 6.61 2.78 11.90
N LEU A 170 7.25 3.95 11.92
CA LEU A 170 6.68 5.22 11.49
C LEU A 170 7.25 5.69 10.15
N LEU A 171 8.57 5.78 9.98
CA LEU A 171 9.17 6.32 8.75
C LEU A 171 8.76 5.54 7.51
N THR A 172 8.64 4.20 7.59
CA THR A 172 8.28 3.39 6.44
C THR A 172 6.77 3.33 6.20
N ASN A 173 5.96 3.54 7.24
CA ASN A 173 4.53 3.24 7.22
C ASN A 173 3.62 4.49 7.23
N VAL A 174 4.18 5.68 7.50
CA VAL A 174 3.46 6.96 7.39
C VAL A 174 3.54 7.47 5.95
N LEU A 175 2.39 7.76 5.34
CA LEU A 175 2.24 8.32 3.99
C LEU A 175 2.43 9.85 4.03
N GLU A 176 3.32 10.38 3.19
CA GLU A 176 3.63 11.82 3.09
C GLU A 176 2.87 12.50 1.95
N SER A 177 2.91 11.91 0.75
CA SER A 177 2.26 12.46 -0.44
C SER A 177 1.16 11.53 -0.89
N VAL A 178 0.02 12.11 -1.26
CA VAL A 178 -1.10 11.40 -1.86
C VAL A 178 -1.58 12.23 -3.03
N GLU A 179 -1.28 11.80 -4.25
CA GLU A 179 -1.74 12.48 -5.45
C GLU A 179 -2.96 11.75 -6.04
N LEU A 180 -4.13 12.37 -5.88
CA LEU A 180 -5.36 11.97 -6.54
C LEU A 180 -5.54 12.81 -7.80
N LYS A 181 -5.14 12.28 -8.96
CA LYS A 181 -5.47 12.87 -10.25
C LYS A 181 -6.71 12.20 -10.80
N GLN A 182 -7.83 12.92 -10.76
CA GLN A 182 -8.98 12.63 -11.60
C GLN A 182 -8.90 13.59 -12.79
N SER A 183 -8.60 13.05 -13.97
CA SER A 183 -8.61 13.85 -15.19
C SER A 183 -9.71 13.33 -16.11
N ASP A 184 -10.76 14.12 -16.28
CA ASP A 184 -11.65 14.02 -17.43
C ASP A 184 -10.92 14.69 -18.61
N MET A 185 -10.22 13.91 -19.44
CA MET A 185 -9.57 14.50 -20.61
C MET A 185 -10.57 14.71 -21.75
N THR A 186 -10.63 15.97 -22.18
CA THR A 186 -11.44 16.51 -23.26
C THR A 186 -10.87 16.11 -24.63
N VAL A 187 -11.76 15.91 -25.61
CA VAL A 187 -11.43 15.46 -26.98
C VAL A 187 -11.24 16.66 -27.93
N GLU A 188 -10.11 16.75 -28.64
CA GLU A 188 -9.93 17.61 -29.84
C GLU A 188 -8.95 16.97 -30.85
N ARG A 189 -8.96 17.17 -32.19
CA ARG A 189 -9.94 17.64 -33.22
C ARG A 189 -9.41 17.25 -34.63
N VAL A 190 -10.35 17.04 -35.57
CA VAL A 190 -10.43 17.38 -37.03
C VAL A 190 -9.34 16.99 -38.03
N LYS A 191 -9.80 16.28 -39.09
CA LYS A 191 -9.44 16.58 -40.49
C LYS A 191 -10.66 16.87 -41.37
N THR A 192 -10.37 17.54 -42.48
CA THR A 192 -11.26 18.34 -43.33
C THR A 192 -12.19 17.53 -44.24
N ARG A 193 -13.16 18.27 -44.81
CA ARG A 193 -14.29 17.98 -45.73
C ARG A 193 -14.19 16.85 -46.78
N THR A 194 -13.07 16.15 -46.90
CA THR A 194 -12.82 15.05 -47.84
C THR A 194 -12.57 13.69 -47.19
N GLU A 195 -12.50 13.60 -45.86
CA GLU A 195 -12.33 12.33 -45.13
C GLU A 195 -13.65 11.94 -44.45
N GLY A 196 -14.21 10.77 -44.78
CA GLY A 196 -15.42 10.23 -44.16
C GLY A 196 -15.17 9.79 -42.72
N VAL A 197 -16.21 9.89 -41.88
CA VAL A 197 -16.32 9.36 -40.50
C VAL A 197 -15.20 9.78 -39.54
N LEU A 198 -15.51 10.64 -38.56
CA LEU A 198 -14.53 11.10 -37.56
C LEU A 198 -14.40 10.11 -36.41
N ASN A 199 -13.25 9.47 -36.19
CA ASN A 199 -13.04 8.69 -34.96
C ASN A 199 -12.98 9.61 -33.73
N CYS A 200 -13.77 9.29 -32.71
CA CYS A 200 -13.77 9.92 -31.39
C CYS A 200 -13.16 8.97 -30.36
N ARG A 201 -12.36 9.53 -29.44
CA ARG A 201 -11.79 8.79 -28.31
C ARG A 201 -12.06 9.56 -27.03
N TYR A 202 -12.81 8.98 -26.11
CA TYR A 202 -13.01 9.51 -24.76
C TYR A 202 -12.11 8.75 -23.80
N ASN A 203 -11.37 9.45 -22.95
CA ASN A 203 -10.44 8.85 -22.00
C ASN A 203 -10.82 9.27 -20.58
N PHE A 204 -11.23 8.29 -19.77
CA PHE A 204 -11.55 8.46 -18.36
C PHE A 204 -10.42 7.85 -17.55
N TYR A 205 -9.79 8.66 -16.71
CA TYR A 205 -8.63 8.23 -15.95
C TYR A 205 -8.71 8.70 -14.51
N ARG A 206 -8.44 7.76 -13.61
CA ARG A 206 -8.23 8.04 -12.20
C ARG A 206 -6.91 7.39 -11.79
N TRP A 207 -6.05 8.20 -11.20
CA TRP A 207 -4.73 7.81 -10.72
C TRP A 207 -4.56 8.18 -9.26
N TYR A 208 -3.90 7.27 -8.57
CA TYR A 208 -3.47 7.40 -7.20
C TYR A 208 -2.01 6.99 -7.10
N GLU A 209 -1.22 7.80 -6.42
CA GLU A 209 0.15 7.46 -6.05
C GLU A 209 0.45 8.03 -4.66
N SER A 210 1.26 7.29 -3.89
CA SER A 210 1.70 7.71 -2.57
C SER A 210 3.14 7.33 -2.27
N THR A 211 3.77 8.11 -1.39
CA THR A 211 5.11 7.87 -0.84
C THR A 211 5.08 7.85 0.68
N ASN A 212 6.04 7.19 1.32
CA ASN A 212 6.26 7.28 2.77
C ASN A 212 7.13 8.47 3.16
N LEU A 213 7.44 8.63 4.46
CA LEU A 213 8.29 9.72 4.99
C LEU A 213 9.75 9.66 4.52
N LEU A 214 10.19 8.52 3.99
CA LEU A 214 11.50 8.35 3.34
C LEU A 214 11.49 8.83 1.88
N GLY A 215 10.31 9.14 1.32
CA GLY A 215 10.13 9.45 -0.10
C GLY A 215 10.02 8.22 -0.99
N MET A 216 9.96 7.01 -0.42
CA MET A 216 9.82 5.78 -1.18
C MET A 216 8.36 5.62 -1.64
N LYS A 217 8.15 5.25 -2.91
CA LYS A 217 6.83 4.90 -3.44
C LYS A 217 6.25 3.73 -2.64
N THR A 218 5.04 3.91 -2.09
CA THR A 218 4.34 2.90 -1.29
C THR A 218 3.26 2.20 -2.07
N VAL A 219 2.44 2.94 -2.82
CA VAL A 219 1.34 2.38 -3.60
C VAL A 219 1.11 3.24 -4.84
N ALA A 220 0.75 2.58 -5.94
CA ALA A 220 0.21 3.24 -7.12
C ALA A 220 -1.00 2.43 -7.63
N ALA A 221 -2.05 3.14 -8.04
CA ALA A 221 -3.24 2.52 -8.61
C ALA A 221 -3.77 3.42 -9.72
N TRP A 222 -4.06 2.83 -10.87
CA TRP A 222 -4.72 3.56 -11.94
C TRP A 222 -5.79 2.73 -12.62
N VAL A 223 -6.88 3.42 -12.93
CA VAL A 223 -7.99 2.90 -13.71
C VAL A 223 -8.19 3.79 -14.91
N ASN A 224 -8.28 3.16 -16.08
CA ASN A 224 -8.43 3.82 -17.35
C ASN A 224 -9.59 3.16 -18.11
N CYS A 225 -10.51 3.98 -18.60
CA CYS A 225 -11.52 3.56 -19.55
C CYS A 225 -11.41 4.41 -20.81
N VAL A 226 -11.20 3.76 -21.94
CA VAL A 226 -11.16 4.39 -23.24
C VAL A 226 -12.41 3.99 -24.01
N VAL A 227 -13.19 4.96 -24.47
CA VAL A 227 -14.35 4.72 -25.31
C VAL A 227 -14.05 5.20 -26.72
N TYR A 228 -14.19 4.30 -27.68
CA TYR A 228 -13.99 4.55 -29.09
C TYR A 228 -15.33 4.73 -29.77
N GLY A 229 -15.40 5.70 -30.69
CA GLY A 229 -16.63 5.99 -31.38
C GLY A 229 -16.37 6.73 -32.67
N GLU A 230 -17.45 7.12 -33.32
CA GLU A 230 -17.41 7.87 -34.57
C GLU A 230 -18.36 9.06 -34.48
N GLN A 231 -18.01 10.16 -35.15
CA GLN A 231 -18.89 11.30 -35.36
C GLN A 231 -19.09 11.54 -36.86
N ASN A 232 -20.35 11.53 -37.28
CA ASN A 232 -20.77 11.87 -38.64
C ASN A 232 -21.77 13.03 -38.59
N GLY A 233 -21.32 14.24 -38.90
CA GLY A 233 -22.12 15.46 -38.70
C GLY A 233 -22.45 15.68 -37.22
N ASN A 234 -23.75 15.71 -36.88
CA ASN A 234 -24.24 15.84 -35.50
C ASN A 234 -24.43 14.50 -34.79
N TYR A 235 -24.26 13.38 -35.50
CA TYR A 235 -24.46 12.05 -34.95
C TYR A 235 -23.18 11.52 -34.34
N LYS A 236 -23.26 11.02 -33.10
CA LYS A 236 -22.17 10.32 -32.42
C LYS A 236 -22.58 8.87 -32.19
N SER A 237 -21.69 7.94 -32.49
CA SER A 237 -21.83 6.52 -32.18
C SER A 237 -20.66 6.07 -31.33
N ILE A 238 -20.89 5.05 -30.51
CA ILE A 238 -19.84 4.33 -29.79
C ILE A 238 -19.65 2.99 -30.49
N SER A 239 -18.42 2.59 -30.78
CA SER A 239 -18.11 1.32 -31.43
C SER A 239 -17.58 0.29 -30.44
N THR A 240 -16.73 0.71 -29.53
CA THR A 240 -16.11 -0.20 -28.55
C THR A 240 -15.56 0.58 -27.37
N TYR A 241 -15.10 -0.14 -26.35
CA TYR A 241 -14.38 0.41 -25.23
C TYR A 241 -13.26 -0.52 -24.79
N GLU A 242 -12.32 0.04 -24.04
CA GLU A 242 -11.21 -0.65 -23.42
C GLU A 242 -11.16 -0.23 -21.96
N MET A 243 -10.98 -1.20 -21.07
CA MET A 243 -10.89 -0.97 -19.63
C MET A 243 -9.57 -1.55 -19.16
N ASN A 244 -8.75 -0.73 -18.53
CA ASN A 244 -7.44 -1.10 -18.02
C ASN A 244 -7.37 -0.75 -16.54
N THR A 245 -6.86 -1.68 -15.75
CA THR A 245 -6.50 -1.45 -14.36
C THR A 245 -5.04 -1.78 -14.17
N HIS A 246 -4.42 -1.11 -13.23
CA HIS A 246 -3.09 -1.43 -12.77
C HIS A 246 -2.96 -1.07 -11.30
N LYS A 247 -2.16 -1.86 -10.60
CA LYS A 247 -1.85 -1.64 -9.19
C LYS A 247 -0.41 -2.05 -8.93
N GLU A 248 0.23 -1.28 -8.07
CA GLU A 248 1.54 -1.54 -7.48
C GLU A 248 1.47 -1.25 -5.99
N SER A 249 2.15 -2.04 -5.18
CA SER A 249 2.27 -1.81 -3.75
C SER A 249 3.61 -2.31 -3.23
N ALA A 250 4.26 -1.49 -2.42
CA ALA A 250 5.43 -1.84 -1.63
C ALA A 250 5.05 -2.80 -0.50
N LEU A 251 6.08 -3.39 0.12
CA LEU A 251 5.94 -4.23 1.30
C LEU A 251 5.12 -3.52 2.39
N LEU A 252 4.22 -4.26 3.05
CA LEU A 252 3.26 -3.78 4.08
C LEU A 252 2.09 -2.92 3.56
N PHE A 253 2.05 -2.61 2.26
CA PHE A 253 0.93 -1.91 1.65
C PHE A 253 0.14 -2.83 0.72
N SER A 254 -1.10 -2.42 0.43
CA SER A 254 -1.92 -3.04 -0.61
C SER A 254 -2.66 -1.98 -1.40
N ALA A 255 -2.83 -2.22 -2.69
CA ALA A 255 -3.59 -1.37 -3.59
C ALA A 255 -4.68 -2.18 -4.26
N VAL A 256 -5.84 -1.55 -4.44
CA VAL A 256 -6.97 -2.11 -5.20
C VAL A 256 -7.34 -1.12 -6.30
N ALA A 257 -7.35 -1.61 -7.53
CA ALA A 257 -7.76 -0.88 -8.72
C ALA A 257 -8.78 -1.74 -9.47
N GLU A 258 -10.04 -1.30 -9.45
CA GLU A 258 -11.14 -2.01 -10.10
C GLU A 258 -11.86 -1.07 -11.04
N ILE A 259 -12.17 -1.57 -12.23
CA ILE A 259 -13.10 -0.93 -13.16
C ILE A 259 -13.91 -2.04 -13.82
N ARG A 260 -15.22 -1.81 -13.96
CA ARG A 260 -16.10 -2.76 -14.63
C ARG A 260 -17.18 -2.06 -15.43
N SER A 261 -17.54 -2.68 -16.54
CA SER A 261 -18.73 -2.29 -17.31
C SER A 261 -19.99 -2.70 -16.55
N ILE A 262 -20.92 -1.76 -16.43
CA ILE A 262 -22.28 -1.98 -15.90
C ILE A 262 -23.25 -2.16 -17.05
N SER A 263 -23.16 -1.32 -18.08
CA SER A 263 -23.96 -1.44 -19.29
C SER A 263 -23.23 -0.83 -20.47
N PHE A 264 -23.34 -1.49 -21.63
CA PHE A 264 -22.76 -1.01 -22.87
C PHE A 264 -23.74 -1.19 -24.02
N GLN A 265 -23.85 -0.17 -24.86
CA GLN A 265 -24.61 -0.21 -26.10
C GLN A 265 -23.79 0.48 -27.19
N GLU A 266 -23.57 -0.24 -28.29
CA GLU A 266 -22.92 0.29 -29.49
C GLU A 266 -23.88 1.10 -30.37
N GLY A 267 -23.32 1.80 -31.36
CA GLY A 267 -24.06 2.51 -32.38
C GLY A 267 -24.52 3.90 -31.97
N LEU A 268 -25.47 4.45 -32.74
CA LEU A 268 -26.06 5.77 -32.52
C LEU A 268 -26.79 5.81 -31.17
N TYR A 269 -26.53 6.85 -30.39
CA TYR A 269 -26.99 6.94 -28.99
C TYR A 269 -26.47 5.81 -28.08
N GLY A 270 -25.38 5.16 -28.51
CA GLY A 270 -24.66 4.20 -27.69
C GLY A 270 -24.20 4.82 -26.37
N HIS A 271 -24.04 3.98 -25.36
CA HIS A 271 -23.60 4.41 -24.04
C HIS A 271 -22.64 3.40 -23.44
N LEU A 272 -21.79 3.87 -22.54
CA LEU A 272 -21.05 3.04 -21.61
C LEU A 272 -21.31 3.56 -20.20
N ARG A 273 -21.80 2.69 -19.33
CA ARG A 273 -21.85 2.91 -17.88
C ARG A 273 -20.83 1.98 -17.24
N PHE A 274 -19.97 2.52 -16.39
CA PHE A 274 -18.94 1.77 -15.68
C PHE A 274 -18.87 2.23 -14.22
N ALA A 275 -18.24 1.42 -13.37
CA ALA A 275 -17.91 1.72 -11.98
C ALA A 275 -16.49 1.28 -11.66
#